data_AF-A0A940MYW6-F1
#
_entry.id   AF-A0A940MYW6-F1
#
_cell.length_a   1.000
_cell.length_b   1.000
_cell.length_c   1.000
_cell.angle_alpha   90.00
_cell.angle_beta   90.00
_cell.angle_gamma   90.00
#
_symmetry.space_group_name_H-M   'P 1'
#
loop_
_entity.id
_entity.type
_entity.pdbx_description
1 polymer ?
#
loop_
_entity_poly.entity_id
_entity_poly.type
_entity_poly.pdbx_seq_one_letter_code
_entity_poly.pdbx_strand_id
1 'polypeptide(L)'
;MSDHHSPKPAPTGPFVRIKDLSGGNGDEPVEDIRGFATAADAATFARRYVRDSVERCRTPGADADAVLAAWFAFGEDAEALDLDGEHWTSAAEVRGFAEKPPRTRTERDWRALDPRRHLPNEDDDSAGEEEGE
;
A
#
# COMPACT_ATOMS: atom_id res chain seq x y z
N MET A 1 0.62 25.71 -15.81
CA MET A 1 -0.18 24.77 -14.99
C MET A 1 0.57 24.66 -13.69
N SER A 2 0.07 25.28 -12.62
CA SER A 2 0.75 25.30 -11.33
C SER A 2 0.35 24.03 -10.58
N ASP A 3 1.27 23.08 -10.46
CA ASP A 3 1.15 21.94 -9.55
C ASP A 3 0.96 22.46 -8.13
N HIS A 4 -0.28 22.40 -7.63
CA HIS A 4 -0.60 22.53 -6.21
C HIS A 4 -0.21 21.22 -5.50
N HIS A 5 1.08 20.90 -5.45
CA HIS A 5 1.59 19.92 -4.49
C HIS A 5 1.74 20.64 -3.15
N SER A 6 0.62 20.82 -2.44
CA SER A 6 0.67 21.16 -1.02
C SER A 6 1.60 20.16 -0.32
N PRO A 7 2.60 20.61 0.45
CA PRO A 7 3.47 19.71 1.16
C PRO A 7 2.61 18.85 2.09
N LYS A 8 2.58 17.53 1.83
CA LYS A 8 1.88 16.59 2.70
C LYS A 8 2.50 16.74 4.10
N PRO A 9 1.70 16.91 5.17
CA PRO A 9 2.24 17.08 6.53
C PRO A 9 3.22 15.96 6.86
N ALA A 10 4.18 16.17 7.75
CA ALA A 10 5.10 15.09 8.15
C ALA A 10 4.31 13.90 8.74
N PRO A 11 4.74 12.64 8.52
CA PRO A 11 4.13 11.50 9.20
C PRO A 11 4.31 11.64 10.71
N THR A 12 3.25 11.33 11.48
CA THR A 12 3.22 11.41 12.94
C THR A 12 3.28 10.04 13.62
N GLY A 13 3.39 8.96 12.84
CA GLY A 13 3.44 7.58 13.29
C GLY A 13 3.71 6.63 12.12
N PRO A 14 3.52 5.31 12.31
CA PRO A 14 3.79 4.30 11.30
C PRO A 14 3.00 4.54 10.01
N PHE A 15 3.65 4.31 8.88
CA PHE A 15 3.05 4.49 7.57
C PHE A 15 3.54 3.44 6.59
N VAL A 16 2.77 3.22 5.53
CA VAL A 16 3.14 2.35 4.42
C VAL A 16 3.37 3.20 3.18
N ARG A 17 4.52 3.03 2.55
CA ARG A 17 4.88 3.67 1.29
C ARG A 17 4.69 2.70 0.14
N ILE A 18 3.82 3.05 -0.79
CA ILE A 18 3.60 2.30 -2.04
C ILE A 18 4.52 2.84 -3.12
N LYS A 19 5.16 1.94 -3.85
CA LYS A 19 6.09 2.27 -4.95
C LYS A 19 5.65 1.55 -6.22
N ASP A 20 5.64 2.28 -7.32
CA ASP A 20 5.52 1.69 -8.65
C ASP A 20 6.86 1.07 -9.05
N LEU A 21 6.85 -0.18 -9.53
CA LEU A 21 8.06 -0.84 -10.02
C LEU A 21 8.24 -0.66 -11.53
N SER A 22 7.19 -0.25 -12.25
CA SER A 22 7.24 -0.11 -13.71
C SER A 22 8.12 1.06 -14.19
N GLY A 23 8.51 1.94 -13.26
CA GLY A 23 9.28 3.15 -13.55
C GLY A 23 8.42 4.29 -14.10
N GLY A 24 7.10 4.12 -14.20
CA GLY A 24 6.17 5.16 -14.63
C GLY A 24 6.12 6.35 -13.67
N ASN A 25 6.39 6.10 -12.37
CA ASN A 25 6.46 7.13 -11.33
C ASN A 25 7.89 7.58 -10.97
N GLY A 26 8.90 7.13 -11.71
CA GLY A 26 10.31 7.39 -11.38
C GLY A 26 10.69 6.87 -9.99
N ASP A 27 11.39 7.70 -9.21
CA ASP A 27 11.77 7.39 -7.82
C ASP A 27 10.71 7.89 -6.80
N GLU A 28 9.64 8.54 -7.26
CA GLU A 28 8.61 9.06 -6.37
C GLU A 28 7.67 7.93 -5.91
N PRO A 29 7.25 7.94 -4.62
CA PRO A 29 6.25 6.98 -4.16
C PRO A 29 4.89 7.27 -4.82
N VAL A 30 4.11 6.22 -5.05
CA VAL A 30 2.73 6.32 -5.52
C VAL A 30 1.85 6.90 -4.42
N GLU A 31 2.01 6.42 -3.20
CA GLU A 31 1.22 6.86 -2.06
C GLU A 31 1.95 6.58 -0.74
N ASP A 32 1.80 7.50 0.22
CA ASP A 32 2.06 7.24 1.64
C ASP A 32 0.73 7.06 2.39
N ILE A 33 0.42 5.83 2.79
CA ILE A 33 -0.76 5.45 3.56
C ILE A 33 -0.43 5.59 5.05
N ARG A 34 -1.23 6.35 5.78
CA ARG A 34 -1.01 6.69 7.20
C ARG A 34 -2.18 6.25 8.06
N GLY A 35 -2.04 6.39 9.37
CA GLY A 35 -3.10 6.09 10.34
C GLY A 35 -3.05 4.67 10.91
N PHE A 36 -1.91 3.97 10.77
CA PHE A 36 -1.69 2.69 11.42
C PHE A 36 -1.46 2.90 12.92
N ALA A 37 -2.03 2.01 13.75
CA ALA A 37 -1.87 2.09 15.19
C ALA A 37 -0.46 1.68 15.65
N THR A 38 0.17 0.74 14.94
CA THR A 38 1.51 0.21 15.26
C THR A 38 2.33 -0.09 14.01
N ALA A 39 3.66 -0.15 14.15
CA ALA A 39 4.56 -0.61 13.08
C ALA A 39 4.21 -2.03 12.60
N ALA A 40 3.80 -2.91 13.51
CA ALA A 40 3.37 -4.27 13.20
C ALA A 40 2.11 -4.30 12.31
N ASP A 41 1.16 -3.39 12.52
CA ASP A 41 -0.04 -3.26 11.68
C ASP A 41 0.33 -2.76 10.28
N ALA A 42 1.19 -1.75 10.19
CA ALA A 42 1.73 -1.25 8.92
C ALA A 42 2.49 -2.35 8.16
N ALA A 43 3.34 -3.12 8.83
CA ALA A 43 4.07 -4.23 8.24
C ALA A 43 3.12 -5.35 7.76
N THR A 44 2.08 -5.66 8.54
CA THR A 44 1.08 -6.66 8.14
C THR A 44 0.28 -6.19 6.92
N PHE A 45 -0.08 -4.91 6.85
CA PHE A 45 -0.70 -4.31 5.67
C PHE A 45 0.24 -4.41 4.46
N ALA A 46 1.47 -3.92 4.57
CA ALA A 46 2.44 -3.89 3.48
C ALA A 46 2.71 -5.29 2.93
N ARG A 47 2.89 -6.28 3.81
CA ARG A 47 3.06 -7.69 3.44
C ARG A 47 1.90 -8.23 2.63
N ARG A 48 0.65 -7.97 3.04
CA ARG A 48 -0.55 -8.40 2.29
C ARG A 48 -0.71 -7.63 0.98
N TYR A 49 -0.33 -6.36 0.95
CA TYR A 49 -0.34 -5.53 -0.25
C TYR A 49 0.61 -6.10 -1.31
N VAL A 50 1.88 -6.30 -0.96
CA VAL A 50 2.90 -6.87 -1.85
C VAL A 50 2.46 -8.24 -2.35
N ARG A 51 1.94 -9.09 -1.46
CA ARG A 51 1.47 -10.42 -1.86
C ARG A 51 0.30 -10.36 -2.84
N ASP A 52 -0.60 -9.40 -2.66
CA ASP A 52 -1.71 -9.16 -3.58
C ASP A 52 -1.24 -8.64 -4.94
N SER A 53 -0.28 -7.71 -4.94
CA SER A 53 0.39 -7.16 -6.11
C SER A 53 1.11 -8.25 -6.92
N VAL A 54 1.98 -9.04 -6.28
CA VAL A 54 2.68 -10.19 -6.91
C VAL A 54 1.70 -11.17 -7.54
N GLU A 55 0.60 -11.49 -6.86
CA GLU A 55 -0.36 -12.47 -7.37
C GLU A 55 -1.22 -11.91 -8.53
N ARG A 56 -1.41 -10.59 -8.66
CA ARG A 56 -2.03 -10.00 -9.86
C ARG A 56 -1.15 -10.18 -11.11
N CYS A 57 0.17 -10.26 -10.93
CA CYS A 57 1.13 -10.47 -12.02
C CYS A 57 1.28 -11.95 -12.41
N ARG A 58 0.69 -12.88 -11.67
CA ARG A 58 0.81 -14.31 -11.96
C ARG A 58 -0.08 -14.74 -13.11
N THR A 59 0.52 -15.41 -14.10
CA THR A 59 -0.20 -16.10 -15.17
C THR A 59 -0.22 -17.61 -14.93
N PRO A 60 -1.23 -18.34 -15.45
CA PRO A 60 -1.28 -19.79 -15.30
C PRO A 60 -0.01 -20.48 -15.84
N GLY A 61 0.64 -21.30 -15.01
CA GLY A 61 1.84 -22.03 -15.37
C GLY A 61 3.15 -21.25 -15.27
N ALA A 62 3.14 -19.97 -14.88
CA ALA A 62 4.36 -19.21 -14.64
C ALA A 62 5.14 -19.75 -13.43
N ASP A 63 6.45 -19.85 -13.57
CA ASP A 63 7.36 -20.10 -12.45
C ASP A 63 7.62 -18.81 -11.64
N ALA A 64 8.38 -18.94 -10.55
CA ALA A 64 8.65 -17.82 -9.65
C ALA A 64 9.39 -16.67 -10.34
N ASP A 65 10.34 -16.97 -11.23
CA ASP A 65 11.17 -15.96 -11.88
C ASP A 65 10.35 -15.18 -12.92
N ALA A 66 9.48 -15.86 -13.68
CA ALA A 66 8.53 -15.21 -14.59
C ALA A 66 7.52 -14.31 -13.85
N VAL A 67 7.04 -14.76 -12.68
CA VAL A 67 6.14 -13.96 -11.83
C VAL A 67 6.84 -12.71 -11.30
N LEU A 68 8.08 -12.85 -10.82
CA LEU A 68 8.86 -11.71 -10.34
C LEU A 68 9.19 -10.74 -11.49
N ALA A 69 9.56 -11.25 -12.66
CA ALA A 69 9.80 -10.40 -13.84
C ALA A 69 8.55 -9.58 -14.21
N ALA A 70 7.37 -10.21 -14.19
CA ALA A 70 6.10 -9.50 -14.43
C ALA A 70 5.78 -8.49 -13.32
N TRP A 71 6.04 -8.84 -12.05
CA TRP A 71 5.83 -7.94 -10.93
C TRP A 71 6.79 -6.74 -10.93
N PHE A 72 8.06 -6.92 -11.29
CA PHE A 72 8.97 -5.80 -11.48
C PHE A 72 8.59 -4.91 -12.68
N ALA A 73 7.95 -5.47 -13.71
CA ALA A 73 7.55 -4.69 -14.88
C ALA A 73 6.23 -3.92 -14.71
N PHE A 74 5.30 -4.42 -13.88
CA PHE A 74 3.92 -3.91 -13.83
C PHE A 74 3.33 -3.82 -12.43
N GLY A 75 4.02 -4.33 -11.43
CA GLY A 75 3.55 -4.41 -10.07
C GLY A 75 3.93 -3.20 -9.24
N GLU A 76 3.36 -3.19 -8.04
CA GLU A 76 3.69 -2.24 -7.00
C GLU A 76 4.33 -2.96 -5.81
N ASP A 77 5.31 -2.31 -5.19
CA ASP A 77 5.89 -2.72 -3.91
C ASP A 77 5.36 -1.86 -2.77
N ALA A 78 5.54 -2.34 -1.54
CA ALA A 78 5.22 -1.58 -0.35
C ALA A 78 6.30 -1.74 0.72
N GLU A 79 6.56 -0.68 1.46
CA GLU A 79 7.42 -0.67 2.64
C GLU A 79 6.66 -0.11 3.83
N ALA A 80 6.86 -0.68 5.02
CA ALA A 80 6.28 -0.15 6.25
C ALA A 80 7.37 0.52 7.06
N LEU A 81 7.21 1.81 7.34
CA LEU A 81 8.20 2.63 8.04
C LEU A 81 7.61 3.16 9.34
N ASP A 82 8.44 3.19 10.38
CA ASP A 82 8.17 3.88 11.63
C ASP A 82 9.24 4.96 11.88
N LEU A 83 8.83 6.04 12.56
CA LEU A 83 9.71 7.13 12.98
C LEU A 83 10.76 6.66 14.00
N ASP A 84 10.46 5.59 14.73
CA ASP A 84 11.35 4.96 15.71
C ASP A 84 12.36 3.98 15.08
N GLY A 85 12.33 3.82 13.75
CA GLY A 85 13.33 3.08 12.98
C GLY A 85 12.97 1.63 12.66
N GLU A 86 11.81 1.13 13.09
CA GLU A 86 11.30 -0.16 12.60
C GLU A 86 10.92 -0.04 11.12
N HIS A 87 11.38 -1.00 10.32
CA HIS A 87 11.20 -0.98 8.87
C HIS A 87 11.01 -2.41 8.35
N TRP A 88 9.91 -2.64 7.64
CA TRP A 88 9.70 -3.86 6.86
C TRP A 88 9.78 -3.57 5.37
N THR A 89 10.45 -4.46 4.63
CA THR A 89 10.52 -4.45 3.17
C THR A 89 10.18 -5.83 2.61
N SER A 90 9.79 -5.86 1.33
CA SER A 90 9.44 -7.10 0.62
C SER A 90 10.62 -8.04 0.35
N ALA A 91 11.86 -7.55 0.45
CA ALA A 91 13.07 -8.23 -0.04
C ALA A 91 13.27 -9.65 0.50
N ALA A 92 12.94 -9.89 1.78
CA ALA A 92 13.09 -11.21 2.41
C ALA A 92 12.00 -12.22 2.00
N GLU A 93 10.89 -11.75 1.43
CA GLU A 93 9.67 -12.55 1.30
C GLU A 93 9.15 -12.68 -0.13
N VAL A 94 9.44 -11.71 -0.99
CA VAL A 94 8.84 -11.60 -2.33
C VAL A 94 9.09 -12.86 -3.17
N ARG A 95 10.27 -13.46 -3.08
CA ARG A 95 10.56 -14.73 -3.77
C ARG A 95 9.64 -15.86 -3.29
N GLY A 96 9.39 -15.94 -1.98
CA GLY A 96 8.47 -16.91 -1.42
C GLY A 96 7.03 -16.70 -1.89
N PHE A 97 6.59 -15.44 -2.06
CA PHE A 97 5.28 -15.14 -2.64
C PHE A 97 5.19 -15.56 -4.11
N ALA A 98 6.25 -15.34 -4.89
CA ALA A 98 6.31 -15.77 -6.28
C ALA A 98 6.32 -17.30 -6.42
N GLU A 99 7.02 -18.02 -5.55
CA GLU A 99 7.06 -19.48 -5.53
C GLU A 99 5.75 -20.13 -5.10
N LYS A 100 5.04 -19.52 -4.12
CA LYS A 100 3.89 -20.15 -3.46
C LYS A 100 2.67 -19.24 -3.53
N PRO A 101 1.69 -19.58 -4.39
CA PRO A 101 0.41 -18.88 -4.43
C PRO A 101 -0.24 -18.83 -3.04
N PRO A 102 -1.04 -17.78 -2.74
CA PRO A 102 -1.81 -17.70 -1.51
C PRO A 102 -2.71 -18.93 -1.33
N ARG A 103 -2.81 -19.44 -0.10
CA ARG A 103 -3.71 -20.56 0.23
C ARG A 103 -5.12 -20.06 0.53
N THR A 104 -5.23 -18.82 0.98
CA THR A 104 -6.48 -18.18 1.41
C THR A 104 -6.58 -16.76 0.87
N ARG A 105 -7.81 -16.23 0.77
CA ARG A 105 -8.03 -14.82 0.39
C ARG A 105 -7.43 -13.85 1.40
N THR A 106 -7.46 -14.18 2.69
CA THR A 106 -6.97 -13.33 3.78
C THR A 106 -5.48 -13.02 3.67
N GLU A 107 -4.67 -13.90 3.08
CA GLU A 107 -3.24 -13.65 2.83
C GLU A 107 -2.97 -12.49 1.86
N ARG A 108 -3.98 -12.08 1.08
CA ARG A 108 -3.93 -10.94 0.15
C ARG A 108 -4.87 -9.81 0.55
N ASP A 109 -5.68 -10.01 1.58
CA ASP A 109 -6.70 -9.04 1.99
C ASP A 109 -6.08 -7.94 2.85
N TRP A 110 -5.38 -7.02 2.17
CA TRP A 110 -4.88 -5.78 2.75
C TRP A 110 -6.00 -4.77 2.97
N ARG A 111 -7.08 -4.83 2.17
CA ARG A 111 -8.24 -3.94 2.31
C ARG A 111 -8.93 -4.12 3.66
N ALA A 112 -8.92 -5.31 4.25
CA ALA A 112 -9.41 -5.51 5.61
C ALA A 112 -8.59 -4.78 6.69
N LEU A 113 -7.36 -4.37 6.38
CA LEU A 113 -6.42 -3.71 7.29
C LEU A 113 -6.21 -2.22 6.96
N ASP A 114 -6.92 -1.70 5.96
CA ASP A 114 -6.70 -0.35 5.45
C ASP A 114 -7.24 0.69 6.44
N PRO A 115 -6.37 1.52 7.07
CA PRO A 115 -6.78 2.50 8.07
C PRO A 115 -7.72 3.56 7.49
N ARG A 116 -7.68 3.78 6.16
CA ARG A 116 -8.55 4.74 5.46
C ARG A 116 -10.03 4.37 5.53
N ARG A 117 -10.36 3.11 5.83
CA ARG A 117 -11.75 2.65 5.98
C ARG A 117 -12.48 3.20 7.19
N HIS A 118 -11.73 3.71 8.17
CA HIS A 118 -12.27 4.22 9.42
C HIS A 118 -12.11 5.73 9.55
N LEU A 119 -11.52 6.39 8.54
CA LEU A 119 -11.44 7.84 8.51
C LEU A 119 -12.82 8.41 8.13
N PRO A 120 -13.34 9.39 8.88
CA PRO A 120 -14.53 10.11 8.44
C PRO A 120 -14.22 10.78 7.10
N ASN A 121 -15.14 10.68 6.14
CA ASN A 121 -15.03 11.41 4.89
C ASN A 121 -14.97 12.91 5.24
N GLU A 122 -13.86 13.58 4.91
CA GLU A 122 -13.68 15.02 5.14
C GLU A 122 -14.57 15.89 4.21
N ASP A 123 -15.50 15.28 3.45
CA ASP A 123 -16.42 15.91 2.50
C ASP A 123 -17.89 16.02 3.02
N ASP A 124 -18.14 15.83 4.32
CA ASP A 124 -19.49 15.97 4.93
C ASP A 124 -19.70 17.33 5.63
N ASP A 125 -19.35 18.43 4.95
CA ASP A 125 -19.54 19.82 5.44
C ASP A 125 -20.41 20.67 4.48
N SER A 126 -21.49 20.08 3.96
CA SER A 126 -22.53 20.85 3.26
C SER A 126 -23.90 20.18 3.32
N ALA A 127 -24.70 20.57 4.32
CA ALA A 127 -26.08 21.01 4.17
C ALA A 127 -26.76 21.16 5.55
N GLY A 128 -27.01 22.39 5.96
CA GLY A 128 -27.80 22.67 7.17
C GLY A 128 -27.97 24.15 7.50
N GLU A 129 -28.11 25.03 6.51
CA GLU A 129 -28.75 26.33 6.72
C GLU A 129 -30.26 26.19 6.41
N GLU A 130 -31.07 27.06 7.04
CA GLU A 130 -32.52 27.29 6.86
C GLU A 130 -33.44 26.70 7.96
N GLU A 131 -33.50 27.35 9.12
CA GLU A 131 -34.80 27.60 9.78
C GLU A 131 -34.93 29.12 10.00
N GLY A 132 -35.50 29.78 8.99
CA GLY A 132 -36.02 31.14 9.10
C GLY A 132 -37.38 31.12 9.79
N GLU A 133 -37.54 32.03 10.75
CA GLU A 133 -38.78 32.32 11.50
C GLU A 133 -39.71 33.27 10.72
#